data_AF-A0A7C5R036-F1
#
_entry.id   AF-A0A7C5R036-F1
#
_cell.length_a   1.000
_cell.length_b   1.000
_cell.length_c   1.000
_cell.angle_alpha   90.00
_cell.angle_beta   90.00
_cell.angle_gamma   90.00
#
_symmetry.space_group_name_H-M   'P 1'
#
loop_
_entity.id
_entity.type
_entity.pdbx_description
1 polymer ?
#
loop_
_entity_poly.entity_id
_entity_poly.type
_entity_poly.pdbx_seq_one_letter_code
_entity_poly.pdbx_strand_id
1 'polypeptide(L)'
;MADQKFIFRCNDCSASYDASEVKYLCPACAEKNVPELPPKGVLKTIYDYQKLIESGLDFAGLKKNHLLDLLPVNSIESLPNLEIGNTPLYT
;
A
#
# COMPACT_ATOMS: atom_id res chain seq x y z
N MET A 1 -19.54 -0.41 0.99
CA MET A 1 -18.10 -0.48 0.67
C MET A 1 -17.50 -1.44 1.68
N ALA A 2 -16.72 -2.43 1.24
CA ALA A 2 -16.00 -3.29 2.18
C ALA A 2 -15.10 -2.42 3.07
N ASP A 3 -14.87 -2.80 4.33
CA ASP A 3 -13.93 -2.11 5.22
C ASP A 3 -12.50 -2.38 4.71
N GLN A 4 -12.05 -1.55 3.76
CA GLN A 4 -10.75 -1.69 3.14
C GLN A 4 -9.70 -0.91 3.91
N LYS A 5 -8.58 -1.57 4.20
CA LYS A 5 -7.44 -0.99 4.92
C LYS A 5 -6.73 0.13 4.15
N PHE A 6 -6.84 0.11 2.82
CA PHE A 6 -6.21 1.07 1.93
C PHE A 6 -6.99 1.18 0.63
N ILE A 7 -6.75 2.26 -0.10
CA ILE A 7 -7.20 2.48 -1.48
C ILE A 7 -6.00 2.79 -2.37
N PHE A 8 -6.19 2.69 -3.68
CA PHE A 8 -5.19 3.14 -4.65
C PHE A 8 -5.53 4.54 -5.14
N ARG A 9 -4.50 5.39 -5.33
CA ARG A 9 -4.64 6.73 -5.91
C ARG A 9 -3.65 6.94 -7.03
N CYS A 10 -4.12 7.43 -8.18
CA CYS A 10 -3.25 7.78 -9.29
C CYS A 10 -2.31 8.93 -8.92
N ASN A 11 -1.02 8.81 -9.27
CA ASN A 11 -0.03 9.86 -9.05
C ASN A 11 -0.20 11.05 -10.01
N ASP A 12 -0.76 10.84 -11.20
CA ASP A 12 -0.91 11.88 -12.22
C ASP A 12 -2.24 12.65 -12.11
N CYS A 13 -3.36 11.95 -11.94
CA CYS A 13 -4.70 12.56 -11.97
C CYS A 13 -5.46 12.50 -10.64
N SER A 14 -4.87 11.91 -9.60
CA SER A 14 -5.50 11.74 -8.27
C SER A 14 -6.80 10.94 -8.23
N ALA A 15 -7.21 10.28 -9.31
CA ALA A 15 -8.34 9.34 -9.30
C ALA A 15 -8.09 8.21 -8.29
N SER A 16 -9.14 7.86 -7.54
CA SER A 16 -9.11 6.81 -6.52
C SER A 16 -9.73 5.52 -7.03
N TYR A 17 -9.15 4.40 -6.63
CA TYR A 17 -9.60 3.06 -7.00
C TYR A 17 -9.65 2.17 -5.76
N ASP A 18 -10.65 1.29 -5.77
CA ASP A 18 -10.84 0.24 -4.78
C ASP A 18 -9.69 -0.80 -4.84
N ALA A 19 -9.27 -1.30 -3.67
CA ALA A 19 -8.14 -2.22 -3.53
C ALA A 19 -8.49 -3.70 -3.80
N SER A 20 -9.77 -4.04 -3.97
CA SER A 20 -10.22 -5.42 -4.26
C SER A 20 -9.99 -5.84 -5.71
N GLU A 21 -9.77 -4.88 -6.61
CA GLU A 21 -9.54 -5.13 -8.03
C GLU A 21 -8.08 -4.87 -8.39
N VAL A 22 -7.44 -5.84 -9.04
CA VAL A 22 -6.06 -5.71 -9.52
C VAL A 22 -6.01 -4.68 -10.65
N LYS A 23 -5.35 -3.55 -10.40
CA LYS A 23 -5.06 -2.51 -11.39
C LYS A 23 -3.59 -2.13 -11.33
N TYR A 24 -2.89 -2.27 -12.45
CA TYR A 24 -1.48 -1.87 -12.53
C TYR A 24 -1.32 -0.36 -12.73
N LEU A 25 -2.17 0.24 -13.57
CA LEU A 25 -2.16 1.67 -13.87
C LEU A 25 -3.58 2.24 -13.88
N CYS A 26 -3.68 3.55 -13.67
CA CYS A 26 -4.89 4.34 -13.90
C CYS A 26 -5.27 4.25 -15.40
N PRO A 27 -6.47 3.76 -15.76
CA PRO A 27 -6.88 3.58 -17.16
C PRO A 27 -6.82 4.89 -17.96
N ALA A 28 -7.32 6.00 -17.40
CA ALA A 28 -7.35 7.29 -18.08
C ALA A 28 -5.95 7.90 -18.34
N CYS A 29 -4.97 7.60 -17.48
CA CYS A 29 -3.61 8.10 -17.64
C CYS A 29 -2.74 7.16 -18.49
N ALA A 30 -3.01 5.86 -18.42
CA ALA A 30 -2.26 4.84 -19.15
C ALA A 30 -2.44 4.97 -20.67
N GLU A 31 -3.59 5.47 -21.14
CA GLU A 31 -3.83 5.76 -22.57
C GLU A 31 -2.83 6.75 -23.18
N LYS A 32 -2.14 7.54 -22.35
CA LYS A 32 -1.18 8.56 -22.78
C LYS A 32 0.28 8.07 -22.72
N ASN A 33 0.48 6.78 -22.45
CA ASN A 33 1.82 6.20 -22.36
C ASN A 33 2.43 6.00 -23.74
N VAL A 34 3.74 6.26 -23.82
CA VAL A 34 4.58 5.95 -24.98
C VAL A 34 5.82 5.21 -24.50
N PRO A 35 6.39 4.28 -25.28
CA PRO A 35 7.49 3.42 -24.82
C PRO A 35 8.74 4.16 -24.31
N GLU A 36 8.99 5.35 -24.82
CA GLU A 36 10.20 6.13 -24.56
C GLU A 36 10.12 6.97 -23.28
N LEU A 37 8.94 7.07 -22.66
CA LEU A 37 8.70 7.87 -21.47
C LEU A 37 8.34 6.99 -20.27
N PRO A 38 8.63 7.46 -19.03
CA PRO A 38 8.17 6.79 -17.83
C PRO A 38 6.64 6.57 -17.84
N PRO A 39 6.16 5.44 -17.30
CA PRO A 39 4.74 5.13 -17.30
C PRO A 39 3.97 6.15 -16.45
N LYS A 40 2.94 6.73 -17.06
CA LYS A 40 1.89 7.51 -16.40
C LYS A 40 0.83 6.57 -15.84
N GLY A 41 0.14 7.06 -14.83
CA GLY A 41 -0.94 6.36 -14.17
C GLY A 41 -0.50 5.43 -13.07
N VAL A 42 0.76 5.49 -12.62
CA VAL A 42 1.24 4.67 -11.49
C VAL A 42 0.38 4.98 -10.26
N LEU A 43 -0.12 3.92 -9.64
CA LEU A 43 -0.98 4.00 -8.47
C LEU A 43 -0.14 3.93 -7.19
N LYS A 44 -0.40 4.83 -6.24
CA LYS A 44 0.13 4.75 -4.88
C LYS A 44 -0.93 4.23 -3.92
N THR A 45 -0.48 3.52 -2.90
CA THR A 45 -1.33 3.08 -1.80
C THR A 45 -1.59 4.23 -0.84
N ILE A 46 -2.86 4.45 -0.50
CA ILE A 46 -3.31 5.41 0.50
C ILE A 46 -3.95 4.64 1.64
N TYR A 47 -3.34 4.72 2.82
CA TYR A 47 -3.84 4.08 4.03
C TYR A 47 -4.87 4.97 4.74
N ASP A 48 -5.75 4.35 5.52
CA ASP A 48 -6.60 5.07 6.46
C ASP A 48 -5.80 5.47 7.71
N TYR A 49 -5.01 6.54 7.56
CA TYR A 49 -4.20 7.07 8.64
C TYR A 49 -5.04 7.56 9.82
N GLN A 50 -6.27 8.02 9.57
CA GLN A 50 -7.14 8.49 10.63
C GLN A 50 -7.55 7.32 11.54
N LYS A 51 -8.01 6.20 10.96
CA LYS A 51 -8.31 4.97 11.70
C LYS A 51 -7.10 4.43 12.47
N LEU A 52 -5.90 4.51 11.87
CA LEU A 52 -4.65 4.13 12.54
C LEU A 52 -4.33 5.02 13.74
N ILE A 53 -4.48 6.34 13.61
CA ILE A 53 -4.27 7.28 14.72
C ILE A 53 -5.28 7.05 15.83
N GLU A 54 -6.56 6.89 15.48
CA GLU A 54 -7.66 6.65 16.42
C GLU A 54 -7.54 5.30 17.15
N SER A 55 -6.83 4.33 16.56
CA SER A 55 -6.56 3.04 17.22
C SER A 55 -5.67 3.16 18.46
N GLY A 56 -4.94 4.27 18.62
CA GLY A 56 -4.02 4.49 19.73
C GLY A 56 -2.77 3.60 19.72
N LEU A 57 -2.49 2.91 18.62
CA LEU A 57 -1.29 2.08 18.48
C LEU A 57 -0.02 2.95 18.46
N ASP A 58 0.85 2.74 19.43
CA ASP A 58 2.20 3.28 19.42
C ASP A 58 3.15 2.38 18.60
N PHE A 59 4.41 2.81 18.44
CA PHE A 59 5.39 2.04 17.69
C PHE A 59 5.65 0.65 18.29
N ALA A 60 5.60 0.52 19.61
CA ALA A 60 5.79 -0.77 20.29
C ALA A 60 4.64 -1.74 19.96
N GLY A 61 3.40 -1.24 19.96
CA GLY A 61 2.20 -1.97 19.55
C GLY A 61 2.27 -2.42 18.09
N LEU A 62 2.63 -1.50 17.18
CA LEU A 62 2.82 -1.81 15.76
C LEU A 62 3.90 -2.89 15.57
N LYS A 63 5.03 -2.79 16.27
CA LYS A 63 6.13 -3.75 16.17
C LYS A 63 5.72 -5.15 16.65
N LYS A 64 4.87 -5.25 17.68
CA LYS A 64 4.36 -6.55 18.19
C LYS A 64 3.60 -7.33 17.12
N ASN A 65 2.95 -6.62 16.19
CA ASN A 65 2.23 -7.22 15.06
C ASN A 65 3.03 -7.13 13.74
N HIS A 66 4.37 -7.09 13.82
CA HIS A 66 5.25 -7.04 12.64
C HIS A 66 4.94 -5.89 11.66
N LEU A 67 4.43 -4.76 12.18
CA LEU A 67 3.96 -3.61 11.40
C LEU A 67 2.84 -3.96 10.41
N LEU A 68 2.22 -5.13 10.52
CA LEU A 68 1.18 -5.57 9.59
C LEU A 68 0.06 -4.56 9.51
N ASP A 69 -0.32 -3.89 10.61
CA ASP A 69 -1.33 -2.83 10.65
C ASP A 69 -1.08 -1.70 9.62
N LEU A 70 0.18 -1.44 9.26
CA LEU A 70 0.56 -0.44 8.26
C LEU A 70 0.72 -1.01 6.84
N LEU A 71 0.96 -2.30 6.70
CA LEU A 71 1.29 -2.91 5.41
C LEU A 71 0.03 -3.17 4.57
N PRO A 72 0.11 -3.09 3.22
CA PRO A 72 -1.03 -3.32 2.34
C PRO A 72 -1.27 -4.82 2.09
N VAL A 73 -1.26 -5.60 3.18
CA VAL A 73 -1.51 -7.03 3.20
C VAL A 73 -2.59 -7.35 4.24
N ASN A 74 -3.34 -8.42 4.00
CA ASN A 74 -4.44 -8.82 4.87
C ASN A 74 -3.93 -9.50 6.14
N SER A 75 -2.90 -10.32 6.02
CA SER A 75 -2.36 -11.11 7.14
C SER A 75 -0.93 -11.57 6.87
N ILE A 76 -0.27 -12.15 7.88
CA ILE A 76 1.10 -12.69 7.77
C ILE A 76 1.19 -13.83 6.76
N GLU A 77 0.11 -14.62 6.60
CA GLU A 77 0.02 -15.72 5.64
C GLU A 77 0.01 -15.24 4.18
N SER A 78 -0.21 -13.95 3.95
CA SER A 78 -0.09 -13.33 2.63
C SER A 78 1.38 -13.14 2.21
N LEU A 79 2.33 -13.25 3.15
CA LEU A 79 3.75 -13.12 2.89
C LEU A 79 4.36 -14.48 2.50
N PRO A 80 5.37 -14.50 1.60
CA PRO A 80 6.07 -15.73 1.28
C PRO A 80 6.83 -16.26 2.50
N ASN A 81 6.99 -17.59 2.58
CA ASN A 81 7.79 -18.24 3.63
C ASN A 81 9.30 -18.04 3.37
N LEU A 82 9.75 -16.81 3.52
CA LEU A 82 11.14 -16.39 3.36
C LEU A 82 11.61 -15.70 4.64
N GLU A 83 12.85 -15.94 5.03
CA GLU A 83 13.50 -15.20 6.11
C GLU A 83 13.84 -13.78 5.62
N ILE A 84 12.89 -12.86 5.75
CA ILE A 84 13.01 -11.46 5.32
C ILE A 84 12.84 -10.50 6.50
N GLY A 85 13.50 -9.34 6.41
CA GLY A 85 13.47 -8.31 7.45
C GLY A 85 14.47 -8.53 8.58
N ASN A 86 14.32 -7.78 9.68
CA ASN A 86 15.22 -7.80 10.84
C ASN A 86 16.72 -7.70 10.49
N THR A 87 17.04 -7.04 9.38
CA THR A 87 18.43 -6.79 8.97
C THR A 87 19.17 -6.10 10.13
N PRO A 88 20.27 -6.68 10.64
CA PRO A 88 21.02 -6.10 11.74
C PRO A 88 21.44 -4.66 11.43
N LEU A 89 21.16 -3.75 12.35
CA LEU A 89 21.72 -2.41 12.34
C LEU A 89 22.99 -2.45 13.18
N TYR A 90 24.14 -2.30 12.51
CA TYR A 90 25.42 -2.14 13.18
C TYR A 90 25.55 -0.68 13.65
N THR A 91 25.99 -0.49 14.89
CA THR A 91 26.28 0.82 15.51
C THR A 91 27.77 1.05 15.63
#